data_AF-A0A2P0QMB9-F1
#
_entry.id   AF-A0A2P0QMB9-F1
#
_cell.length_a   1.000
_cell.length_b   1.000
_cell.length_c   1.000
_cell.angle_alpha   90.00
_cell.angle_beta   90.00
_cell.angle_gamma   90.00
#
_symmetry.space_group_name_H-M   'P 1'
#
loop_
_entity.id
_entity.type
_entity.pdbx_description
1 polymer ?
#
loop_
_entity_poly.entity_id
_entity_poly.type
_entity_poly.pdbx_seq_one_letter_code
_entity_poly.pdbx_strand_id
1 'polypeptide(L)'
;MAKSAKIEKTQKLFLKAMKTKFAADPQAMNTVYERKGLEQSARKMEFVKAGQIAAMDRGISMYDPKRCHCGGIPLGQRQLTTYEVSTTGVFVDGDDCHFVNNAAMQQMWDDIRRTIIVGLDLAHNTLQKRLGKEITPETINEYLHVLNHAMPGAAVVQEHMCETHPGLVDDCYVKVFTGDDEMADDLEPQFVLPIDKLFPAKMAAQLKAAVGKSMWQAIHIPTTVSRTCDGGTTSRWSAMQIGMSFIGAYKMCAGEAAVA
;
A
#
# COMPACT_ATOMS: atom_id res chain seq x y z
N MET A 1 -26.57 -28.74 -7.25
CA MET A 1 -25.34 -29.48 -6.89
C MET A 1 -24.14 -28.58 -6.56
N ALA A 2 -23.83 -27.52 -7.34
CA ALA A 2 -22.68 -26.63 -7.08
C ALA A 2 -22.68 -25.92 -5.70
N LYS A 3 -23.86 -25.51 -5.18
CA LYS A 3 -23.99 -24.87 -3.85
C LYS A 3 -23.65 -25.83 -2.70
N SER A 4 -24.03 -27.10 -2.81
CA SER A 4 -23.75 -28.15 -1.81
C SER A 4 -22.26 -28.50 -1.77
N ALA A 5 -21.63 -28.66 -2.94
CA ALA A 5 -20.20 -28.93 -3.05
C ALA A 5 -19.33 -27.77 -2.52
N LYS A 6 -19.77 -26.52 -2.72
CA LYS A 6 -19.10 -25.34 -2.16
C LYS A 6 -19.18 -25.29 -0.63
N ILE A 7 -20.33 -25.64 -0.05
CA ILE A 7 -20.51 -25.75 1.40
C ILE A 7 -19.61 -26.84 1.99
N GLU A 8 -19.57 -28.02 1.35
CA GLU A 8 -18.75 -29.14 1.79
C GLU A 8 -17.24 -28.83 1.75
N LYS A 9 -16.77 -28.15 0.70
CA LYS A 9 -15.38 -27.70 0.59
C LYS A 9 -15.01 -26.69 1.67
N THR A 10 -15.85 -25.69 1.91
CA THR A 10 -15.63 -24.69 2.97
C THR A 10 -15.67 -25.33 4.36
N GLN A 11 -16.55 -26.32 4.57
CA GLN A 11 -16.61 -27.10 5.80
C GLN A 11 -15.32 -27.85 6.07
N LYS A 12 -14.75 -28.50 5.05
CA LYS A 12 -13.46 -29.19 5.16
C LYS A 12 -12.31 -28.23 5.50
N LEU A 13 -12.34 -27.00 4.99
CA LEU A 13 -11.27 -26.01 5.21
C LEU A 13 -11.24 -25.48 6.64
N PHE A 14 -12.37 -25.06 7.21
CA PHE A 14 -12.36 -24.56 8.60
C PHE A 14 -12.12 -25.70 9.61
N LEU A 15 -12.57 -26.93 9.32
CA LEU A 15 -12.33 -28.08 10.20
C LEU A 15 -10.83 -28.40 10.32
N LYS A 16 -10.04 -28.21 9.25
CA LYS A 16 -8.58 -28.33 9.30
C LYS A 16 -7.97 -27.29 10.25
N ALA A 17 -8.43 -26.05 10.18
CA ALA A 17 -8.02 -25.01 11.11
C ALA A 17 -8.38 -25.35 12.55
N MET A 18 -9.61 -25.79 12.81
CA MET A 18 -10.07 -26.16 14.16
C MET A 18 -9.24 -27.27 14.79
N LYS A 19 -8.93 -28.34 14.03
CA LYS A 19 -8.09 -29.45 14.51
C LYS A 19 -6.64 -29.06 14.81
N THR A 20 -6.16 -27.98 14.18
CA THR A 20 -4.80 -27.46 14.44
C THR A 20 -4.79 -26.53 15.65
N LYS A 21 -5.87 -25.75 15.84
CA LYS A 21 -6.01 -24.80 16.94
C LYS A 21 -6.31 -25.46 18.28
N PHE A 22 -7.14 -26.49 18.27
CA PHE A 22 -7.63 -27.15 19.46
C PHE A 22 -7.18 -28.61 19.44
N ALA A 23 -6.66 -29.10 20.57
CA ALA A 23 -6.30 -30.51 20.73
C ALA A 23 -7.54 -31.42 20.83
N ALA A 24 -8.70 -30.86 21.19
CA ALA A 24 -9.96 -31.58 21.28
C ALA A 24 -10.66 -31.68 19.91
N ASP A 25 -11.56 -32.67 19.78
CA ASP A 25 -12.47 -32.76 18.65
C ASP A 25 -13.23 -31.43 18.47
N PRO A 26 -13.30 -30.84 17.26
CA PRO A 26 -14.12 -29.67 16.98
C PRO A 26 -15.60 -29.80 17.39
N GLN A 27 -16.13 -31.01 17.60
CA GLN A 27 -17.49 -31.26 18.10
C GLN A 27 -17.57 -31.38 19.64
N ALA A 28 -16.45 -31.31 20.36
CA ALA A 28 -16.45 -31.42 21.81
C ALA A 28 -17.21 -30.24 22.46
N MET A 29 -18.11 -30.58 23.39
CA MET A 29 -18.95 -29.59 24.10
C MET A 29 -18.33 -29.13 25.43
N ASN A 30 -17.19 -29.70 25.82
CA ASN A 30 -16.45 -29.35 27.02
C ASN A 30 -14.94 -29.28 26.73
N THR A 31 -14.21 -28.54 27.56
CA THR A 31 -12.76 -28.43 27.48
C THR A 31 -12.18 -28.17 28.87
N VAL A 32 -10.90 -28.48 29.05
CA VAL A 32 -10.17 -28.24 30.31
C VAL A 32 -9.41 -26.92 30.22
N TYR A 33 -9.59 -26.08 31.21
CA TYR A 33 -8.82 -24.84 31.36
C TYR A 33 -7.59 -25.10 32.22
N GLU A 34 -6.42 -25.23 31.60
CA GLU A 34 -5.16 -25.48 32.32
C GLU A 34 -4.64 -24.24 33.08
N ARG A 35 -5.16 -23.04 32.76
CA ARG A 35 -4.80 -21.78 33.43
C ARG A 35 -3.30 -21.48 33.48
N LYS A 36 -2.54 -21.93 32.47
CA LYS A 36 -1.10 -21.69 32.32
C LYS A 36 -0.73 -20.21 32.14
N GLY A 37 -1.72 -19.32 31.99
CA GLY A 37 -1.49 -17.89 31.87
C GLY A 37 -0.71 -17.57 30.58
N LEU A 38 0.19 -16.58 30.65
CA LEU A 38 0.94 -16.11 29.49
C LEU A 38 2.03 -17.09 29.03
N GLU A 39 2.50 -17.96 29.92
CA GLU A 39 3.64 -18.85 29.68
C GLU A 39 3.37 -19.90 28.60
N GLN A 40 2.10 -20.09 28.22
CA GLN A 40 1.71 -20.94 27.10
C GLN A 40 1.98 -20.31 25.72
N SER A 41 2.25 -19.00 25.61
CA SER A 41 2.51 -18.32 24.33
C SER A 41 3.92 -17.75 24.30
N ALA A 42 4.71 -18.19 23.31
CA ALA A 42 6.05 -17.68 23.08
C ALA A 42 6.03 -16.16 22.83
N ARG A 43 5.05 -15.67 22.05
CA ARG A 43 4.90 -14.24 21.75
C ARG A 43 4.60 -13.41 22.99
N LYS A 44 3.75 -13.88 23.90
CA LYS A 44 3.50 -13.18 25.17
C LYS A 44 4.74 -13.12 26.04
N MET A 45 5.53 -14.18 26.08
CA MET A 45 6.78 -14.20 26.85
C MET A 45 7.86 -13.30 26.25
N GLU A 46 7.89 -13.14 24.93
CA GLU A 46 8.70 -12.12 24.27
C GLU A 46 8.29 -10.70 24.68
N PHE A 47 6.98 -10.39 24.68
CA PHE A 47 6.48 -9.07 25.08
C PHE A 47 6.79 -8.73 26.54
N VAL A 48 6.73 -9.71 27.45
CA VAL A 48 7.14 -9.52 28.85
C VAL A 48 8.62 -9.13 28.93
N LYS A 49 9.50 -9.82 28.20
CA LYS A 49 10.94 -9.50 28.18
C LYS A 49 11.21 -8.12 27.59
N ALA A 50 10.60 -7.80 26.45
CA ALA A 50 10.74 -6.51 25.80
C ALA A 50 10.22 -5.36 26.68
N GLY A 51 9.07 -5.57 27.36
CA GLY A 51 8.50 -4.62 28.30
C GLY A 51 9.40 -4.34 29.50
N GLN A 52 10.08 -5.37 30.02
CA GLN A 52 11.05 -5.21 31.11
C GLN A 52 12.26 -4.39 30.68
N ILE A 53 12.85 -4.71 29.52
CA ILE A 53 13.98 -3.95 28.96
C ILE A 53 13.59 -2.48 28.80
N ALA A 54 12.50 -2.22 28.08
CA ALA A 54 12.07 -0.85 27.82
C ALA A 54 11.69 -0.09 29.09
N ALA A 55 11.11 -0.74 30.11
CA ALA A 55 10.84 -0.10 31.40
C ALA A 55 12.11 0.31 32.14
N MET A 56 13.16 -0.53 32.11
CA MET A 56 14.46 -0.20 32.68
C MET A 56 15.14 0.94 31.92
N ASP A 57 15.16 0.87 30.59
CA ASP A 57 15.85 1.85 29.73
C ASP A 57 15.24 3.26 29.88
N ARG A 58 13.91 3.34 29.99
CA ARG A 58 13.19 4.63 30.04
C ARG A 58 12.86 5.11 31.46
N GLY A 59 13.12 4.30 32.49
CA GLY A 59 12.85 4.64 33.89
C GLY A 59 11.36 4.77 34.28
N ILE A 60 10.43 4.28 33.46
CA ILE A 60 8.98 4.30 33.75
C ILE A 60 8.33 2.97 33.35
N SER A 61 7.45 2.45 34.23
CA SER A 61 6.72 1.19 34.07
C SER A 61 6.14 1.02 32.66
N MET A 62 6.22 -0.19 32.09
CA MET A 62 5.70 -0.52 30.76
C MET A 62 4.81 -1.78 30.81
N TYR A 63 4.86 -2.64 29.79
CA TYR A 63 4.00 -3.82 29.66
C TYR A 63 4.21 -4.79 30.83
N ASP A 64 3.27 -4.80 31.76
CA ASP A 64 3.24 -5.68 32.93
C ASP A 64 1.87 -6.35 33.05
N PRO A 65 1.62 -7.41 32.27
CA PRO A 65 0.33 -8.08 32.24
C PRO A 65 0.05 -8.92 33.51
N LYS A 66 1.06 -9.22 34.33
CA LYS A 66 0.87 -9.95 35.59
C LYS A 66 0.29 -9.04 36.67
N ARG A 67 0.77 -7.80 36.76
CA ARG A 67 0.27 -6.83 37.74
C ARG A 67 -0.94 -6.04 37.27
N CYS A 68 -0.96 -5.63 36.00
CA CYS A 68 -1.92 -4.62 35.51
C CYS A 68 -3.20 -5.21 34.92
N HIS A 69 -3.22 -6.50 34.55
CA HIS A 69 -4.46 -7.12 34.08
C HIS A 69 -5.44 -7.27 35.25
N CYS A 70 -6.74 -7.08 34.99
CA CYS A 70 -7.81 -6.95 35.99
C CYS A 70 -7.67 -7.95 37.16
N GLY A 71 -7.54 -7.43 38.38
CA GLY A 71 -7.39 -8.23 39.60
C GLY A 71 -6.06 -8.98 39.73
N GLY A 72 -5.03 -8.63 38.94
CA GLY A 72 -3.78 -9.37 38.86
C GLY A 72 -3.90 -10.73 38.17
N ILE A 73 -5.00 -10.97 37.45
CA ILE A 73 -5.26 -12.24 36.76
C ILE A 73 -4.73 -12.11 35.32
N PRO A 74 -3.57 -12.69 34.96
CA PRO A 74 -3.04 -12.53 33.61
C PRO A 74 -3.88 -13.26 32.56
N LEU A 75 -3.77 -12.82 31.29
CA LEU A 75 -4.33 -13.52 30.12
C LEU A 75 -3.85 -14.98 30.07
N GLY A 76 -4.61 -15.82 29.35
CA GLY A 76 -4.28 -17.25 29.19
C GLY A 76 -4.89 -18.16 30.26
N GLN A 77 -5.98 -17.72 30.90
CA GLN A 77 -6.81 -18.62 31.72
C GLN A 77 -7.46 -19.74 30.86
N ARG A 78 -7.69 -19.43 29.58
CA ARG A 78 -8.02 -20.38 28.51
C ARG A 78 -6.86 -20.52 27.53
N GLN A 79 -6.95 -21.50 26.64
CA GLN A 79 -5.97 -21.69 25.57
C GLN A 79 -5.83 -20.43 24.71
N LEU A 80 -4.60 -19.96 24.54
CA LEU A 80 -4.22 -18.94 23.55
C LEU A 80 -3.92 -19.67 22.25
N THR A 81 -4.84 -19.61 21.30
CA THR A 81 -4.77 -20.37 20.04
C THR A 81 -4.22 -19.54 18.89
N THR A 82 -3.58 -20.21 17.93
CA THR A 82 -3.17 -19.60 16.67
C THR A 82 -4.33 -19.37 15.72
N TYR A 83 -4.08 -18.59 14.67
CA TYR A 83 -5.01 -18.35 13.58
C TYR A 83 -4.39 -18.75 12.25
N GLU A 84 -5.10 -19.55 11.47
CA GLU A 84 -4.77 -19.74 10.07
C GLU A 84 -5.12 -18.46 9.31
N VAL A 85 -4.16 -17.88 8.59
CA VAL A 85 -4.47 -16.88 7.57
C VAL A 85 -5.16 -17.63 6.44
N SER A 86 -6.47 -17.40 6.27
CA SER A 86 -7.31 -18.11 5.31
C SER A 86 -6.63 -18.26 3.95
N THR A 87 -6.75 -19.45 3.34
CA THR A 87 -6.16 -19.84 2.04
C THR A 87 -4.66 -20.11 2.01
N THR A 88 -3.92 -19.84 3.10
CA THR A 88 -2.44 -19.94 3.09
C THR A 88 -1.90 -21.20 3.75
N GLY A 89 -2.65 -21.82 4.67
CA GLY A 89 -2.10 -22.87 5.54
C GLY A 89 -1.12 -22.37 6.61
N VAL A 90 -0.88 -21.07 6.70
CA VAL A 90 0.05 -20.45 7.67
C VAL A 90 -0.71 -20.11 8.94
N PHE A 91 -0.23 -20.62 10.07
CA PHE A 91 -0.76 -20.33 11.40
C PHE A 91 0.13 -19.35 12.14
N VAL A 92 -0.48 -18.32 12.74
CA VAL A 92 0.23 -17.26 13.47
C VAL A 92 -0.42 -17.02 14.83
N ASP A 93 0.34 -16.48 15.78
CA ASP A 93 -0.23 -15.91 17.00
C ASP A 93 -1.15 -14.74 16.64
N GLY A 94 -2.26 -14.57 17.36
CA GLY A 94 -3.19 -13.46 17.10
C GLY A 94 -2.56 -12.07 17.26
N ASP A 95 -1.53 -11.96 18.10
CA ASP A 95 -0.73 -10.75 18.27
C ASP A 95 0.01 -10.31 17.01
N ASP A 96 0.37 -11.25 16.14
CA ASP A 96 1.09 -11.01 14.87
C ASP A 96 0.13 -10.47 13.79
N CYS A 97 -1.18 -10.58 14.04
CA CYS A 97 -2.23 -9.98 13.22
C CYS A 97 -2.66 -8.59 13.73
N HIS A 98 -2.07 -8.07 14.81
CA HIS A 98 -2.27 -6.68 15.19
C HIS A 98 -1.47 -5.77 14.24
N PHE A 99 -2.10 -4.76 13.62
CA PHE A 99 -1.45 -3.96 12.57
C PHE A 99 -0.15 -3.28 13.01
N VAL A 100 -0.02 -2.90 14.28
CA VAL A 100 1.24 -2.35 14.85
C VAL A 100 2.40 -3.35 14.77
N ASN A 101 2.12 -4.65 14.87
CA ASN A 101 3.12 -5.72 14.82
C ASN A 101 3.29 -6.30 13.41
N ASN A 102 2.56 -5.78 12.42
CA ASN A 102 2.51 -6.35 11.09
C ASN A 102 2.84 -5.28 10.03
N ALA A 103 4.09 -5.31 9.53
CA ALA A 103 4.56 -4.36 8.53
C ALA A 103 3.77 -4.43 7.22
N ALA A 104 3.27 -5.62 6.83
CA ALA A 104 2.45 -5.75 5.61
C ALA A 104 1.10 -5.04 5.75
N MET A 105 0.46 -5.10 6.93
CA MET A 105 -0.78 -4.36 7.19
C MET A 105 -0.56 -2.85 7.17
N GLN A 106 0.56 -2.37 7.72
CA GLN A 106 0.92 -0.95 7.66
C GLN A 106 1.21 -0.50 6.23
N GLN A 107 2.02 -1.24 5.50
CA GLN A 107 2.39 -0.91 4.12
C GLN A 107 1.17 -0.96 3.19
N MET A 108 0.22 -1.88 3.40
CA MET A 108 -1.04 -1.91 2.63
C MET A 108 -1.82 -0.59 2.78
N TRP A 109 -1.89 -0.04 3.99
CA TRP A 109 -2.52 1.26 4.21
C TRP A 109 -1.71 2.40 3.59
N ASP A 110 -0.37 2.37 3.75
CA ASP A 110 0.51 3.38 3.19
C ASP A 110 0.44 3.42 1.66
N ASP A 111 0.44 2.26 0.99
CA ASP A 111 0.31 2.15 -0.47
C ASP A 111 -1.02 2.69 -0.98
N ILE A 112 -2.13 2.49 -0.24
CA ILE A 112 -3.41 3.13 -0.58
C ILE A 112 -3.33 4.64 -0.37
N ARG A 113 -2.87 5.06 0.82
CA ARG A 113 -2.88 6.47 1.25
C ARG A 113 -1.97 7.35 0.39
N ARG A 114 -0.83 6.82 -0.05
CA ARG A 114 0.18 7.53 -0.86
C ARG A 114 -0.13 7.54 -2.36
N THR A 115 -1.26 6.96 -2.78
CA THR A 115 -1.63 6.83 -4.19
C THR A 115 -2.71 7.84 -4.59
N ILE A 116 -2.55 8.45 -5.76
CA ILE A 116 -3.58 9.27 -6.43
C ILE A 116 -3.61 8.98 -7.93
N ILE A 117 -4.78 9.16 -8.53
CA ILE A 117 -4.98 9.06 -9.98
C ILE A 117 -5.27 10.45 -10.54
N VAL A 118 -4.51 10.89 -11.55
CA VAL A 118 -4.64 12.23 -12.15
C VAL A 118 -4.70 12.11 -13.68
N GLY A 119 -5.78 12.63 -14.29
CA GLY A 119 -5.95 12.63 -15.75
C GLY A 119 -5.01 13.61 -16.45
N LEU A 120 -4.53 13.26 -17.64
CA LEU A 120 -3.64 14.09 -18.46
C LEU A 120 -4.36 14.90 -19.53
N ASP A 121 -5.58 14.51 -19.91
CA ASP A 121 -6.29 15.12 -21.05
C ASP A 121 -6.46 16.64 -20.92
N LEU A 122 -6.80 17.13 -19.72
CA LEU A 122 -6.96 18.57 -19.49
C LEU A 122 -5.63 19.32 -19.58
N ALA A 123 -4.54 18.73 -19.07
CA ALA A 123 -3.21 19.34 -19.17
C ALA A 123 -2.72 19.37 -20.63
N HIS A 124 -2.89 18.27 -21.37
CA HIS A 124 -2.59 18.21 -22.81
C HIS A 124 -3.42 19.24 -23.61
N ASN A 125 -4.72 19.37 -23.31
CA ASN A 125 -5.56 20.40 -23.91
C ASN A 125 -5.09 21.83 -23.60
N THR A 126 -4.64 22.09 -22.37
CA THR A 126 -4.07 23.38 -21.98
C THR A 126 -2.82 23.71 -22.78
N LEU A 127 -1.89 22.76 -22.92
CA LEU A 127 -0.67 22.90 -23.72
C LEU A 127 -0.99 23.20 -25.19
N GLN A 128 -1.92 22.45 -25.80
CA GLN A 128 -2.31 22.64 -27.19
C GLN A 128 -3.01 23.99 -27.41
N LYS A 129 -4.01 24.32 -26.57
CA LYS A 129 -4.88 25.49 -26.81
C LYS A 129 -4.25 26.81 -26.36
N ARG A 130 -3.52 26.83 -25.24
CA ARG A 130 -2.98 28.07 -24.67
C ARG A 130 -1.53 28.32 -25.09
N LEU A 131 -0.77 27.28 -25.38
CA LEU A 131 0.67 27.38 -25.65
C LEU A 131 1.06 26.89 -27.05
N GLY A 132 0.12 26.36 -27.85
CA GLY A 132 0.39 25.88 -29.21
C GLY A 132 1.39 24.72 -29.26
N LYS A 133 1.54 23.97 -28.15
CA LYS A 133 2.48 22.85 -28.05
C LYS A 133 1.81 21.60 -28.63
N GLU A 134 2.56 20.86 -29.43
CA GLU A 134 2.15 19.55 -29.90
C GLU A 134 2.31 18.51 -28.79
N ILE A 135 1.38 17.54 -28.74
CA ILE A 135 1.40 16.43 -27.80
C ILE A 135 1.52 15.14 -28.60
N THR A 136 2.64 14.47 -28.45
CA THR A 136 2.98 13.21 -29.11
C THR A 136 3.46 12.18 -28.08
N PRO A 137 3.50 10.88 -28.43
CA PRO A 137 4.10 9.88 -27.57
C PRO A 137 5.53 10.20 -27.12
N GLU A 138 6.35 10.78 -28.02
CA GLU A 138 7.71 11.23 -27.69
C GLU A 138 7.73 12.30 -26.59
N THR A 139 6.87 13.33 -26.70
CA THR A 139 6.78 14.38 -25.67
C THR A 139 6.22 13.86 -24.34
N ILE A 140 5.35 12.86 -24.38
CA ILE A 140 4.80 12.22 -23.18
C ILE A 140 5.87 11.35 -22.52
N ASN A 141 6.68 10.61 -23.28
CA ASN A 141 7.82 9.86 -22.74
C ASN A 141 8.83 10.77 -22.04
N GLU A 142 9.18 11.91 -22.66
CA GLU A 142 10.05 12.92 -22.03
C GLU A 142 9.42 13.48 -20.75
N TYR A 143 8.13 13.81 -20.77
CA TYR A 143 7.41 14.23 -19.57
C TYR A 143 7.45 13.18 -18.45
N LEU A 144 7.22 11.91 -18.77
CA LEU A 144 7.23 10.82 -17.79
C LEU A 144 8.62 10.54 -17.25
N HIS A 145 9.66 10.76 -18.05
CA HIS A 145 11.06 10.72 -17.61
C HIS A 145 11.34 11.83 -16.59
N VAL A 146 11.04 13.09 -16.94
CA VAL A 146 11.19 14.25 -16.04
C VAL A 146 10.36 14.08 -14.77
N LEU A 147 9.13 13.58 -14.89
CA LEU A 147 8.22 13.37 -13.77
C LEU A 147 8.73 12.31 -12.79
N ASN A 148 9.31 11.21 -13.28
CA ASN A 148 9.86 10.18 -12.39
C ASN A 148 11.15 10.64 -11.69
N HIS A 149 11.88 11.62 -12.24
CA HIS A 149 12.95 12.33 -11.52
C HIS A 149 12.37 13.30 -10.47
N ALA A 150 11.38 14.11 -10.83
CA ALA A 150 10.84 15.15 -9.96
C ALA A 150 9.96 14.60 -8.82
N MET A 151 9.14 13.57 -9.08
CA MET A 151 8.12 13.06 -8.14
C MET A 151 8.69 12.61 -6.78
N PRO A 152 9.86 11.95 -6.70
CA PRO A 152 10.51 11.63 -5.43
C PRO A 152 11.03 12.85 -4.65
N GLY A 153 11.10 14.03 -5.26
CA GLY A 153 11.53 15.28 -4.62
C GLY A 153 12.87 15.82 -5.11
N ALA A 154 13.14 15.71 -6.42
CA ALA A 154 14.33 16.26 -7.07
C ALA A 154 13.99 17.48 -7.95
N ALA A 155 14.97 18.35 -8.19
CA ALA A 155 14.76 19.62 -8.88
C ALA A 155 14.89 19.50 -10.41
N VAL A 156 14.12 20.33 -11.14
CA VAL A 156 14.11 20.34 -12.62
C VAL A 156 14.29 21.73 -13.24
N VAL A 157 14.30 22.80 -12.43
CA VAL A 157 14.37 24.19 -12.94
C VAL A 157 15.34 25.06 -12.15
N GLN A 158 15.17 25.14 -10.83
CA GLN A 158 15.93 26.09 -10.02
C GLN A 158 17.35 25.58 -9.74
N GLU A 159 18.31 26.49 -9.75
CA GLU A 159 19.68 26.26 -9.28
C GLU A 159 19.73 26.16 -7.74
N HIS A 160 20.74 25.47 -7.20
CA HIS A 160 21.06 25.38 -5.77
C HIS A 160 19.89 24.82 -4.91
N MET A 161 19.19 23.82 -5.44
CA MET A 161 18.14 23.10 -4.71
C MET A 161 18.74 21.99 -3.83
N CYS A 162 18.10 21.76 -2.68
CA CYS A 162 18.29 20.54 -1.91
C CYS A 162 17.27 19.50 -2.36
N GLU A 163 17.65 18.23 -2.34
CA GLU A 163 16.85 17.13 -2.89
C GLU A 163 16.69 16.00 -1.85
N THR A 164 15.69 15.16 -2.04
CA THR A 164 15.53 13.95 -1.23
C THR A 164 16.59 12.91 -1.59
N HIS A 165 17.06 12.14 -0.61
CA HIS A 165 18.00 11.05 -0.88
C HIS A 165 17.27 9.89 -1.58
N PRO A 166 17.67 9.46 -2.79
CA PRO A 166 16.92 8.46 -3.56
C PRO A 166 16.65 7.14 -2.81
N GLY A 167 17.61 6.66 -2.01
CA GLY A 167 17.43 5.47 -1.17
C GLY A 167 16.43 5.57 -0.01
N LEU A 168 15.79 6.74 0.19
CA LEU A 168 14.70 6.93 1.16
C LEU A 168 13.33 7.11 0.49
N VAL A 169 13.30 7.17 -0.85
CA VAL A 169 12.12 7.47 -1.66
C VAL A 169 12.06 6.58 -2.92
N ASP A 170 12.68 5.40 -2.87
CA ASP A 170 12.77 4.44 -3.98
C ASP A 170 11.42 3.77 -4.31
N ASP A 171 10.45 3.89 -3.40
CA ASP A 171 9.08 3.44 -3.56
C ASP A 171 8.17 4.44 -4.30
N CYS A 172 8.70 5.64 -4.61
CA CYS A 172 7.99 6.72 -5.28
C CYS A 172 8.16 6.65 -6.81
N TYR A 173 7.05 6.63 -7.54
CA TYR A 173 7.07 6.62 -9.01
C TYR A 173 5.73 7.04 -9.61
N VAL A 174 5.75 7.29 -10.91
CA VAL A 174 4.56 7.54 -11.73
C VAL A 174 4.53 6.59 -12.92
N LYS A 175 3.37 5.97 -13.12
CA LYS A 175 3.04 5.25 -14.36
C LYS A 175 1.74 5.77 -14.95
N VAL A 176 1.49 5.44 -16.21
CA VAL A 176 0.26 5.80 -16.92
C VAL A 176 -0.51 4.58 -17.40
N PHE A 177 -1.83 4.75 -17.55
CA PHE A 177 -2.68 3.81 -18.28
C PHE A 177 -3.64 4.59 -19.18
N THR A 178 -4.03 3.95 -20.28
CA THR A 178 -5.00 4.46 -21.26
C THR A 178 -5.76 3.27 -21.86
N GLY A 179 -6.97 3.50 -22.36
CA GLY A 179 -7.69 2.52 -23.18
C GLY A 179 -7.39 2.64 -24.68
N ASP A 180 -6.52 3.57 -25.07
CA ASP A 180 -6.01 3.71 -26.44
C ASP A 180 -4.75 2.85 -26.63
N ASP A 181 -4.91 1.70 -27.30
CA ASP A 181 -3.83 0.72 -27.48
C ASP A 181 -2.68 1.28 -28.34
N GLU A 182 -2.98 2.08 -29.37
CA GLU A 182 -1.96 2.69 -30.23
C GLU A 182 -1.08 3.65 -29.42
N MET A 183 -1.72 4.49 -28.60
CA MET A 183 -1.01 5.39 -27.69
C MET A 183 -0.20 4.61 -26.64
N ALA A 184 -0.73 3.51 -26.10
CA ALA A 184 -0.01 2.70 -25.12
C ALA A 184 1.22 2.00 -25.70
N ASP A 185 1.16 1.56 -26.96
CA ASP A 185 2.24 0.86 -27.66
C ASP A 185 3.41 1.79 -28.03
N ASP A 186 3.14 3.08 -28.25
CA ASP A 186 4.15 4.09 -28.57
C ASP A 186 4.84 4.71 -27.32
N LEU A 187 4.35 4.40 -26.12
CA LEU A 187 4.98 4.82 -24.87
C LEU A 187 6.06 3.83 -24.41
N GLU A 188 7.08 4.35 -23.73
CA GLU A 188 8.11 3.51 -23.15
C GLU A 188 7.52 2.54 -22.10
N PRO A 189 7.74 1.22 -22.22
CA PRO A 189 7.08 0.24 -21.36
C PRO A 189 7.34 0.41 -19.86
N GLN A 190 8.43 1.07 -19.48
CA GLN A 190 8.74 1.34 -18.06
C GLN A 190 7.69 2.24 -17.40
N PHE A 191 7.06 3.14 -18.16
CA PHE A 191 6.06 4.07 -17.66
C PHE A 191 4.62 3.57 -17.79
N VAL A 192 4.37 2.48 -18.50
CA VAL A 192 3.02 2.01 -18.79
C VAL A 192 2.56 0.97 -17.77
N LEU A 193 1.29 1.06 -17.37
CA LEU A 193 0.52 -0.02 -16.73
C LEU A 193 -0.30 -0.74 -17.80
N PRO A 194 0.21 -1.84 -18.38
CA PRO A 194 -0.39 -2.48 -19.55
C PRO A 194 -1.66 -3.25 -19.17
N ILE A 195 -2.83 -2.69 -19.51
CA ILE A 195 -4.15 -3.25 -19.15
C ILE A 195 -4.29 -4.71 -19.64
N ASP A 196 -3.91 -5.01 -20.89
CA ASP A 196 -4.04 -6.36 -21.46
C ASP A 196 -3.10 -7.40 -20.84
N LYS A 197 -2.00 -6.96 -20.20
CA LYS A 197 -1.08 -7.86 -19.48
C LYS A 197 -1.53 -8.08 -18.03
N LEU A 198 -2.18 -7.10 -17.42
CA LEU A 198 -2.58 -7.12 -16.01
C LEU A 198 -3.96 -7.76 -15.77
N PHE A 199 -4.83 -7.77 -16.78
CA PHE A 199 -6.21 -8.23 -16.64
C PHE A 199 -6.56 -9.32 -17.67
N PRO A 200 -7.41 -10.30 -17.30
CA PRO A 200 -7.97 -11.23 -18.27
C PRO A 200 -8.70 -10.49 -19.40
N ALA A 201 -8.63 -11.00 -20.63
CA ALA A 201 -9.12 -10.30 -21.85
C ALA A 201 -10.51 -9.67 -21.72
N LYS A 202 -11.47 -10.37 -21.10
CA LYS A 202 -12.83 -9.82 -20.87
C LYS A 202 -12.84 -8.60 -19.95
N MET A 203 -12.05 -8.63 -18.87
CA MET A 203 -11.92 -7.50 -17.94
C MET A 203 -11.12 -6.37 -18.58
N ALA A 204 -10.05 -6.69 -19.31
CA ALA A 204 -9.26 -5.71 -20.05
C ALA A 204 -10.14 -4.92 -21.05
N ALA A 205 -10.94 -5.61 -21.86
CA ALA A 205 -11.88 -4.97 -22.78
C ALA A 205 -12.89 -4.04 -22.07
N GLN A 206 -13.41 -4.45 -20.90
CA GLN A 206 -14.31 -3.61 -20.10
C GLN A 206 -13.61 -2.37 -19.55
N LEU A 207 -12.38 -2.51 -19.06
CA LEU A 207 -11.59 -1.40 -18.54
C LEU A 207 -11.21 -0.41 -19.65
N LYS A 208 -10.72 -0.90 -20.80
CA LYS A 208 -10.40 -0.05 -21.95
C LYS A 208 -11.62 0.71 -22.46
N ALA A 209 -12.78 0.06 -22.54
CA ALA A 209 -14.02 0.72 -22.91
C ALA A 209 -14.46 1.81 -21.91
N ALA A 210 -14.22 1.60 -20.62
CA ALA A 210 -14.57 2.57 -19.57
C ALA A 210 -13.59 3.75 -19.50
N VAL A 211 -12.29 3.50 -19.71
CA VAL A 211 -11.25 4.54 -19.75
C VAL A 211 -11.33 5.33 -21.07
N GLY A 212 -11.72 4.68 -22.17
CA GLY A 212 -11.72 5.28 -23.49
C GLY A 212 -10.30 5.68 -23.93
N LYS A 213 -10.21 6.73 -24.74
CA LYS A 213 -8.92 7.29 -25.20
C LYS A 213 -8.24 8.21 -24.18
N SER A 214 -8.82 8.37 -22.99
CA SER A 214 -8.26 9.21 -21.93
C SER A 214 -7.01 8.59 -21.31
N MET A 215 -6.04 9.42 -20.99
CA MET A 215 -4.81 9.01 -20.32
C MET A 215 -4.80 9.42 -18.84
N TRP A 216 -4.39 8.49 -17.97
CA TRP A 216 -4.39 8.67 -16.52
C TRP A 216 -3.05 8.31 -15.92
N GLN A 217 -2.59 9.10 -14.95
CA GLN A 217 -1.39 8.84 -14.16
C GLN A 217 -1.77 8.15 -12.87
N ALA A 218 -1.13 7.01 -12.58
CA ALA A 218 -1.11 6.39 -11.26
C ALA A 218 0.19 6.84 -10.55
N ILE A 219 0.02 7.64 -9.51
CA ILE A 219 1.11 8.33 -8.82
C ILE A 219 1.18 7.79 -7.41
N HIS A 220 2.37 7.36 -7.00
CA HIS A 220 2.64 6.89 -5.65
C HIS A 220 3.73 7.77 -5.05
N ILE A 221 3.37 8.62 -4.09
CA ILE A 221 4.36 9.46 -3.39
C ILE A 221 5.17 8.61 -2.39
N PRO A 222 6.29 9.09 -1.84
CA PRO A 222 7.12 8.27 -0.94
C PRO A 222 6.36 7.87 0.34
N THR A 223 6.48 6.61 0.77
CA THR A 223 5.90 6.14 2.04
C THR A 223 6.42 6.94 3.22
N THR A 224 7.69 7.34 3.22
CA THR A 224 8.27 8.17 4.30
C THR A 224 7.54 9.52 4.44
N VAL A 225 7.12 10.13 3.32
CA VAL A 225 6.31 11.35 3.31
C VAL A 225 4.90 11.06 3.84
N SER A 226 4.27 9.98 3.38
CA SER A 226 2.92 9.59 3.82
C SER A 226 2.84 9.30 5.33
N ARG A 227 3.90 8.71 5.89
CA ARG A 227 4.01 8.40 7.33
C ARG A 227 4.32 9.63 8.18
N THR A 228 5.08 10.58 7.64
CA THR A 228 5.43 11.85 8.33
C THR A 228 4.26 12.82 8.31
N CYS A 229 3.50 12.84 7.22
CA CYS A 229 2.39 13.74 7.00
C CYS A 229 1.04 12.98 7.08
N ASP A 230 0.14 13.24 6.11
CA ASP A 230 -1.20 12.64 6.05
C ASP A 230 -1.62 12.33 4.60
N GLY A 231 -2.83 11.78 4.42
CA GLY A 231 -3.39 11.52 3.09
C GLY A 231 -3.74 12.77 2.28
N GLY A 232 -3.88 13.94 2.92
CA GLY A 232 -4.07 15.21 2.23
C GLY A 232 -2.81 15.68 1.50
N THR A 233 -1.65 15.17 1.90
CA THR A 233 -0.36 15.47 1.26
C THR A 233 -0.26 14.86 -0.12
N THR A 234 -0.84 13.68 -0.36
CA THR A 234 -0.69 12.90 -1.60
C THR A 234 -1.06 13.69 -2.86
N SER A 235 -2.25 14.30 -2.89
CA SER A 235 -2.68 15.07 -4.07
C SER A 235 -1.90 16.36 -4.25
N ARG A 236 -1.51 17.03 -3.16
CA ARG A 236 -0.74 18.28 -3.19
C ARG A 236 0.67 18.04 -3.69
N TRP A 237 1.38 17.08 -3.11
CA TRP A 237 2.72 16.68 -3.53
C TRP A 237 2.73 16.29 -5.01
N SER A 238 1.79 15.42 -5.40
CA SER A 238 1.60 15.01 -6.80
C SER A 238 1.44 16.21 -7.73
N ALA A 239 0.53 17.14 -7.43
CA ALA A 239 0.29 18.31 -8.26
C ALA A 239 1.51 19.23 -8.40
N MET A 240 2.31 19.41 -7.34
CA MET A 240 3.53 20.22 -7.40
C MET A 240 4.54 19.63 -8.39
N GLN A 241 4.80 18.33 -8.30
CA GLN A 241 5.80 17.69 -9.15
C GLN A 241 5.29 17.51 -10.58
N ILE A 242 3.99 17.31 -10.79
CA ILE A 242 3.35 17.38 -12.12
C ILE A 242 3.58 18.76 -12.74
N GLY A 243 3.28 19.84 -12.02
CA GLY A 243 3.45 21.21 -12.51
C GLY A 243 4.89 21.52 -12.91
N MET A 244 5.85 21.17 -12.05
CA MET A 244 7.27 21.34 -12.35
C MET A 244 7.73 20.50 -13.54
N SER A 245 7.19 19.30 -13.71
CA SER A 245 7.56 18.41 -14.82
C SER A 245 6.97 18.89 -16.15
N PHE A 246 5.75 19.46 -16.14
CA PHE A 246 5.22 20.13 -17.33
C PHE A 246 6.09 21.33 -17.72
N ILE A 247 6.51 22.14 -16.74
CA ILE A 247 7.42 23.26 -17.00
C ILE A 247 8.72 22.78 -17.65
N GLY A 248 9.36 21.76 -17.07
CA GLY A 248 10.62 21.19 -17.55
C GLY A 248 10.50 20.55 -18.93
N ALA A 249 9.58 19.60 -19.09
CA ALA A 249 9.47 18.79 -20.31
C ALA A 249 8.95 19.59 -21.52
N TYR A 250 7.99 20.49 -21.30
CA TYR A 250 7.39 21.28 -22.39
C TYR A 250 8.02 22.66 -22.57
N LYS A 251 9.09 22.98 -21.84
CA LYS A 251 9.82 24.25 -21.93
C LYS A 251 8.88 25.45 -21.77
N MET A 252 8.06 25.43 -20.72
CA MET A 252 7.16 26.52 -20.36
C MET A 252 7.93 27.60 -19.59
N CYS A 253 7.38 28.81 -19.52
CA CYS A 253 7.90 29.79 -18.57
C CYS A 253 7.56 29.31 -17.14
N ALA A 254 8.57 29.30 -16.25
CA ALA A 254 8.42 28.84 -14.88
C ALA A 254 7.59 29.83 -14.04
N GLY A 255 6.26 29.67 -14.06
CA GLY A 255 5.31 30.51 -13.31
C GLY A 255 4.41 31.41 -14.16
N GLU A 256 4.14 31.06 -15.42
CA GLU A 256 3.17 31.79 -16.25
C GLU A 256 1.71 31.38 -15.98
N ALA A 257 0.75 32.19 -16.46
CA ALA A 257 -0.68 31.98 -16.22
C ALA A 257 -1.27 30.67 -16.79
N ALA A 258 -0.52 29.95 -17.64
CA ALA A 258 -0.90 28.62 -18.13
C ALA A 258 -0.53 27.49 -17.16
N VAL A 259 0.31 27.76 -16.16
CA VAL A 259 0.72 26.80 -15.12
C VAL A 259 -0.37 26.61 -14.06
N ALA A 260 -1.16 27.65 -13.79
CA ALA A 260 -2.30 27.62 -12.87
C ALA A 260 -3.53 26.97 -13.50
#